data_AF-A0A819Q5A1-F1
#
_entry.id   AF-A0A819Q5A1-F1
#
_cell.length_a   1.000
_cell.length_b   1.000
_cell.length_c   1.000
_cell.angle_alpha   90.00
_cell.angle_beta   90.00
_cell.angle_gamma   90.00
#
_symmetry.space_group_name_H-M   'P 1'
#
loop_
_entity.id
_entity.type
_entity.pdbx_description
1 polymer ?
#
loop_
_entity_poly.entity_id
_entity_poly.type
_entity_poly.pdbx_seq_one_letter_code
_entity_poly.pdbx_strand_id
1 'polypeptide(L)' 'MVTFEYHNVERRILLHRDVPLREIHDILKSDFGLPASASLLLFNIVGNYSVCGSTAGILWALNDAKVPKYRIVVGGETSK' A
#
# COMPACT_ATOMS: atom_id res chain seq x y z
N MET A 1 -7.80 -2.64 -10.58
CA MET A 1 -6.66 -3.53 -10.33
C MET A 1 -5.48 -2.65 -9.92
N VAL A 2 -4.85 -2.93 -8.79
CA VAL A 2 -3.76 -2.13 -8.20
C VAL A 2 -2.57 -3.05 -7.93
N THR A 3 -1.37 -2.64 -8.32
CA THR A 3 -0.12 -3.35 -8.10
C THR A 3 0.58 -2.81 -6.84
N PHE A 4 0.96 -3.71 -5.94
CA PHE A 4 1.78 -3.42 -4.77
C PHE A 4 3.13 -4.12 -4.89
N GLU A 5 4.19 -3.45 -4.44
CA GLU A 5 5.57 -3.93 -4.49
C GLU A 5 6.19 -3.90 -3.09
N TYR A 6 6.79 -4.99 -2.65
CA TYR A 6 7.56 -5.08 -1.40
C TYR A 6 8.76 -6.01 -1.59
N HIS A 7 9.98 -5.58 -1.24
CA HIS A 7 11.24 -6.34 -1.44
C HIS A 7 11.37 -6.99 -2.84
N ASN A 8 11.08 -6.23 -3.90
CA ASN A 8 11.07 -6.68 -5.31
C ASN A 8 10.02 -7.75 -5.66
N VAL A 9 9.09 -8.06 -4.76
CA VAL A 9 7.93 -8.90 -5.03
C VAL A 9 6.75 -8.01 -5.41
N GLU A 10 6.15 -8.27 -6.56
CA GLU A 10 4.94 -7.59 -7.01
C GLU A 10 3.69 -8.45 -6.82
N ARG A 11 2.63 -7.84 -6.30
CA ARG A 11 1.29 -8.44 -6.17
C ARG A 11 0.25 -7.53 -6.80
N ARG A 12 -0.67 -8.11 -7.56
CA ARG A 12 -1.80 -7.40 -8.16
C ARG A 12 -3.05 -7.72 -7.38
N ILE A 13 -3.67 -6.70 -6.81
CA ILE A 13 -4.81 -6.81 -5.91
C ILE A 13 -6.00 -6.07 -6.53
N LEU A 14 -7.15 -6.73 -6.53
CA LEU A 14 -8.41 -6.10 -6.88
C LEU A 14 -8.98 -5.43 -5.62
N LEU A 15 -8.94 -4.10 -5.60
CA LEU A 15 -9.53 -3.31 -4.54
C LEU A 15 -10.90 -2.79 -5.00
N HIS A 16 -11.93 -2.96 -4.15
CA HIS A 16 -13.21 -2.29 -4.34
C HIS A 16 -13.09 -0.82 -3.90
N ARG A 17 -13.93 0.06 -4.46
CA ARG A 17 -13.86 1.51 -4.19
C ARG A 17 -14.14 1.86 -2.72
N ASP A 18 -14.86 1.00 -2.02
CA ASP A 18 -15.35 1.24 -0.66
C ASP A 18 -14.60 0.42 0.40
N VAL A 19 -13.48 -0.22 0.04
CA VAL A 19 -12.69 -1.01 1.01
C VAL A 19 -12.06 -0.07 2.04
N PRO A 20 -12.30 -0.27 3.35
CA PRO A 20 -11.65 0.50 4.39
C PRO A 20 -10.12 0.35 4.36
N LEU A 21 -9.40 1.40 4.72
CA LEU A 21 -7.93 1.36 4.76
C LEU A 21 -7.40 0.21 5.62
N ARG A 22 -8.04 -0.05 6.75
CA ARG A 22 -7.67 -1.14 7.64
C ARG A 22 -7.68 -2.49 6.92
N GLU A 23 -8.71 -2.74 6.11
CA GLU A 23 -8.84 -3.98 5.35
C GLU A 23 -7.80 -4.06 4.23
N ILE A 24 -7.48 -2.94 3.56
CA ILE A 24 -6.35 -2.89 2.62
C ILE A 24 -5.05 -3.29 3.33
N HIS A 25 -4.79 -2.75 4.52
CA HIS A 25 -3.59 -3.12 5.29
C HIS A 25 -3.58 -4.60 5.68
N ASP A 26 -4.71 -5.15 6.10
CA ASP A 26 -4.82 -6.55 6.48
C ASP A 26 -4.61 -7.48 5.27
N ILE A 27 -5.16 -7.12 4.09
CA ILE A 27 -4.90 -7.82 2.83
C ILE A 27 -3.41 -7.79 2.50
N LEU A 28 -2.78 -6.61 2.52
CA LEU A 28 -1.35 -6.48 2.20
C LEU A 28 -0.48 -7.24 3.19
N LYS A 29 -0.81 -7.22 4.49
CA LYS A 29 -0.07 -8.01 5.49
C LYS A 29 -0.19 -9.50 5.22
N SER A 30 -1.39 -9.99 4.89
CA SER A 30 -1.59 -11.39 4.54
C SER A 30 -0.85 -11.78 3.27
N ASP A 31 -0.94 -10.97 2.21
CA ASP A 31 -0.42 -11.29 0.87
C ASP A 31 1.12 -11.25 0.80
N PHE A 32 1.74 -10.41 1.63
CA PHE A 32 3.19 -10.26 1.77
C PHE A 32 3.78 -10.96 3.01
N GLY A 33 2.96 -11.66 3.81
CA GLY A 33 3.42 -12.39 5.00
C GLY A 33 3.95 -11.49 6.12
N LEU A 34 3.42 -10.27 6.26
CA LEU A 34 3.84 -9.30 7.25
C LEU A 34 3.13 -9.50 8.59
N PRO A 35 3.78 -9.16 9.73
CA PRO A 35 3.14 -9.20 11.04
C PRO A 35 1.87 -8.34 11.10
N ALA A 36 0.86 -8.78 11.86
CA ALA A 36 -0.35 -8.00 12.10
C ALA A 36 -0.05 -6.62 12.74
N SER A 37 1.02 -6.53 13.54
CA SER A 37 1.51 -5.29 14.16
C SER A 37 2.32 -4.39 13.23
N ALA A 38 2.63 -4.84 12.01
CA ALA A 38 3.42 -4.05 11.06
C ALA A 38 2.71 -2.74 10.72
N SER A 39 3.45 -1.63 10.82
CA SER A 39 2.99 -0.33 10.36
C SER A 39 3.31 -0.21 8.87
N LEU A 40 2.30 -0.11 8.00
CA LEU A 40 2.53 -0.02 6.56
C LEU A 40 2.55 1.44 6.10
N LEU A 41 3.55 1.76 5.30
CA LEU A 41 3.70 3.01 4.58
C LEU A 41 3.57 2.71 3.08
N LEU A 42 2.66 3.38 2.38
CA LEU A 42 2.43 3.20 0.95
C LEU A 42 2.96 4.41 0.18
N PHE A 43 3.85 4.15 -0.80
CA PHE A 43 4.45 5.15 -1.66
C PHE A 43 3.99 4.96 -3.10
N ASN A 44 3.46 6.02 -3.71
CA ASN A 44 3.15 5.98 -5.12
C ASN A 44 4.44 6.13 -5.93
N ILE A 45 4.76 5.14 -6.76
CA ILE A 45 6.04 5.08 -7.50
C ILE A 45 6.10 6.09 -8.65
N VAL A 46 4.96 6.46 -9.25
CA VAL A 46 4.93 7.35 -10.42
C VAL A 46 4.75 8.81 -10.00
N GLY A 47 3.99 9.05 -8.92
CA GLY A 47 3.73 10.39 -8.38
C GLY A 47 4.80 10.90 -7.42
N ASN A 48 5.68 10.01 -6.92
CA ASN A 48 6.75 10.32 -5.97
C ASN A 48 6.26 11.07 -4.71
N TYR A 49 5.06 10.75 -4.23
CA TYR A 49 4.49 11.28 -2.99
C TYR A 49 4.23 10.16 -1.99
N SER A 50 4.52 10.45 -0.72
CA SER A 50 4.15 9.60 0.41
C SER A 50 2.66 9.72 0.64
N VAL A 51 1.97 8.59 0.66
CA VAL A 51 0.54 8.54 0.96
C VAL A 51 0.31 8.35 2.47
N CYS A 52 1.37 8.47 3.27
CA CYS A 52 1.39 8.11 4.68
C CYS A 52 0.81 9.22 5.55
N GLY A 53 -0.42 9.04 5.99
CA GLY A 53 -0.93 9.77 7.15
C GLY A 53 -2.44 9.67 7.36
N SER A 54 -3.22 9.35 6.34
CA SER A 54 -4.67 9.26 6.48
C SER A 54 -5.33 8.32 5.49
N THR A 55 -6.45 7.75 5.91
CA THR A 55 -7.40 7.02 5.07
C THR A 55 -7.75 7.78 3.79
N ALA A 56 -7.87 9.11 3.87
CA ALA A 56 -8.20 9.96 2.73
C ALA A 56 -7.07 10.01 1.68
N GLY A 57 -5.80 10.05 2.11
CA GLY A 57 -4.66 10.03 1.20
C GLY A 57 -4.59 8.73 0.39
N ILE A 58 -4.79 7.59 1.05
CA ILE A 58 -4.70 6.27 0.41
C ILE A 58 -5.88 6.04 -0.52
N LEU A 59 -7.10 6.41 -0.12
CA LEU A 59 -8.26 6.37 -1.00
C LEU A 59 -8.12 7.30 -2.21
N TRP A 60 -7.57 8.50 -2.02
CA TRP A 60 -7.29 9.42 -3.14
C TRP A 60 -6.28 8.82 -4.12
N ALA A 61 -5.19 8.24 -3.61
CA ALA A 61 -4.18 7.59 -4.44
C ALA A 61 -4.77 6.39 -5.20
N LEU A 62 -5.51 5.52 -4.51
CA LEU A 62 -6.17 4.37 -5.14
C LEU A 62 -7.22 4.76 -6.20
N ASN A 63 -7.84 5.93 -6.03
CA ASN A 63 -8.83 6.47 -6.97
C ASN A 63 -8.20 7.25 -8.13
N ASP A 64 -6.92 7.65 -8.03
CA ASP A 64 -6.17 8.23 -9.13
C ASP A 64 -5.81 7.14 -10.14
N ALA A 65 -6.73 6.90 -11.07
CA ALA A 65 -6.68 5.83 -12.07
C ALA A 65 -5.44 5.88 -13.00
N LYS A 66 -4.66 6.95 -12.96
CA LYS A 66 -3.43 7.10 -13.75
C LYS A 66 -2.26 6.31 -13.18
N VAL A 67 -2.31 5.89 -11.91
CA VAL A 67 -1.19 5.18 -11.28
C VAL A 67 -1.65 4.03 -10.39
N PRO A 68 -1.67 2.79 -10.91
CA PRO A 68 -2.04 1.63 -10.10
C PRO A 68 -0.85 1.04 -9.32
N LYS A 69 0.36 1.61 -9.31
CA LYS A 69 1.55 0.96 -8.70
C LYS A 69 2.05 1.65 -7.43
N TYR A 70 2.11 0.88 -6.35
CA TYR A 70 2.52 1.32 -5.01
C TYR A 70 3.68 0.49 -4.47
N ARG A 71 4.63 1.12 -3.79
CA ARG A 71 5.65 0.44 -2.99
C ARG A 71 5.26 0.47 -1.52
N ILE A 72 5.32 -0.69 -0.88
CA ILE A 72 5.11 -0.86 0.54
C ILE A 72 6.45 -0.68 1.25
N VAL A 73 6.46 0.04 2.36
CA VAL A 73 7.57 0.15 3.31
C VAL A 73 7.00 -0.14 4.69
N VAL A 74 7.67 -0.98 5.49
CA VAL A 74 7.19 -1.28 6.84
C VAL A 74 7.88 -0.35 7.84
N GLY A 75 7.11 0.48 8.53
CA GLY A 75 7.59 1.34 9.61
C GLY A 75 8.20 0.50 10.73
N GLY A 76 9.47 0.77 11.04
CA GLY A 76 10.29 -0.05 11.94
C GLY A 76 11.38 -0.84 11.22
N GLU A 77 11.29 -1.02 9.89
CA GLU A 77 12.46 -1.37 9.06
C GLU A 77 13.30 -0.10 8.88
N THR A 78 14.06 0.27 9.91
CA THR A 78 15.28 1.05 9.66
C THR A 78 16.19 0.18 8.83
N SER A 79 16.29 0.47 7.53
CA SER A 79 17.36 -0.03 6.68
C SER A 79 18.68 0.13 7.42
N LYS A 80 19.36 -0.99 7.65
CA LYS A 80 20.82 -0.96 7.69
C LYS A 80 21.35 -0.70 6.29
#